data_AF-A0A1L1PCZ1-F1
#
_entry.id   AF-A0A1L1PCZ1-F1
#
_cell.length_a   1.000
_cell.length_b   1.000
_cell.length_c   1.000
_cell.angle_alpha   90.00
_cell.angle_beta   90.00
_cell.angle_gamma   90.00
#
_symmetry.space_group_name_H-M   'P 1'
#
loop_
_entity.id
_entity.type
_entity.pdbx_description
1 polymer ?
#
loop_
_entity_poly.entity_id
_entity_poly.type
_entity_poly.pdbx_seq_one_letter_code
_entity_poly.pdbx_strand_id
1 'polypeptide(L)'
;MNTKAAYVKSQRQDRDHHCHWPGCEKQVPPAMWGCRAHWFKLPKELRDDIWRAYRPGQEKDMRPSRQYLEVADKVQRWIHENHPPQRAAEQPRGLFD
;
A
#
# COMPACT_ATOMS: atom_id res chain seq x y z
N MET A 1 3.30 -27.56 2.27
CA MET A 1 3.76 -26.26 1.72
C MET A 1 3.16 -25.14 2.55
N ASN A 2 3.97 -24.21 3.07
CA ASN A 2 3.44 -23.06 3.79
C ASN A 2 2.71 -22.17 2.77
N THR A 3 1.43 -21.89 2.98
CA THR A 3 0.67 -21.07 2.02
C THR A 3 1.21 -19.65 2.01
N LYS A 4 1.07 -18.96 0.88
CA LYS A 4 1.42 -17.53 0.77
C LYS A 4 0.77 -16.69 1.87
N ALA A 5 -0.48 -17.00 2.22
CA ALA A 5 -1.21 -16.36 3.31
C ALA A 5 -0.56 -16.63 4.68
N ALA A 6 -0.16 -17.87 4.96
CA ALA A 6 0.53 -18.20 6.20
C ALA A 6 1.89 -17.51 6.32
N TYR A 7 2.64 -17.38 5.21
CA TYR A 7 3.88 -16.61 5.17
C TYR A 7 3.65 -15.14 5.55
N VAL A 8 2.72 -14.45 4.88
CA VAL A 8 2.46 -13.02 5.14
C VAL A 8 1.98 -12.80 6.58
N LYS A 9 1.13 -13.70 7.10
CA LYS A 9 0.65 -13.63 8.49
C LYS A 9 1.75 -13.83 9.54
N SER A 10 2.81 -14.56 9.22
CA SER A 10 3.92 -14.79 10.15
C SER A 10 4.99 -13.70 10.13
N GLN A 11 4.97 -12.80 9.13
CA GLN A 11 5.96 -11.74 9.05
C GLN A 11 5.69 -10.65 10.10
N ARG A 12 6.77 -10.18 10.73
CA ARG A 12 6.74 -9.07 11.69
C ARG A 12 7.11 -7.76 10.97
N GLN A 13 6.78 -6.64 11.61
CA GLN A 13 7.32 -5.34 11.21
C GLN A 13 8.74 -5.24 11.78
N ASP A 14 9.72 -5.57 10.96
CA ASP A 14 11.15 -5.65 11.31
C ASP A 14 11.96 -4.43 10.85
N ARG A 15 11.36 -3.55 10.05
CA ARG A 15 11.93 -2.29 9.58
C ARG A 15 10.83 -1.28 9.25
N ASP A 16 11.24 -0.04 8.99
CA ASP A 16 10.33 1.00 8.51
C ASP A 16 9.72 0.62 7.17
N HIS A 17 8.41 0.45 7.18
CA HIS A 17 7.63 0.20 5.98
C HIS A 17 6.21 0.72 6.23
N HIS A 18 5.88 1.80 5.56
CA HIS A 18 4.59 2.47 5.71
C HIS A 18 3.56 1.88 4.75
N CYS A 19 2.30 2.08 5.08
CA CYS A 19 1.18 1.82 4.18
C CYS A 19 1.39 2.55 2.84
N HIS A 20 1.23 1.85 1.72
CA HIS A 20 1.43 2.45 0.39
C HIS A 20 0.30 3.41 -0.04
N TRP A 21 -0.67 3.68 0.82
CA TRP A 21 -1.71 4.66 0.52
C TRP A 21 -1.13 6.08 0.68
N PRO A 22 -1.25 6.97 -0.33
CA PRO A 22 -0.69 8.33 -0.25
C PRO A 22 -1.15 9.08 1.01
N GLY A 23 -0.19 9.59 1.79
CA GLY A 23 -0.45 10.32 3.03
C GLY A 23 -0.77 9.46 4.26
N CYS A 24 -0.68 8.13 4.17
CA CYS A 24 -0.86 7.25 5.32
C CYS A 24 0.47 6.89 5.98
N GLU A 25 0.70 7.40 7.19
CA GLU A 25 1.92 7.12 7.98
C GLU A 25 1.84 5.85 8.83
N LYS A 26 0.82 5.00 8.60
CA LYS A 26 0.69 3.77 9.38
C LYS A 26 1.77 2.77 8.97
N GLN A 27 2.58 2.38 9.93
CA GLN A 27 3.53 1.28 9.78
C GLN A 27 2.83 -0.07 9.57
N VAL A 28 3.40 -0.90 8.70
CA VAL A 28 2.93 -2.26 8.40
C VAL A 28 4.14 -3.17 8.12
N PRO A 29 4.05 -4.49 8.39
CA PRO A 29 5.11 -5.43 8.01
C PRO A 29 5.47 -5.31 6.51
N PRO A 30 6.75 -5.43 6.12
CA PRO A 30 7.17 -5.31 4.71
C PRO A 30 6.47 -6.29 3.75
N ALA A 31 5.95 -7.39 4.25
CA ALA A 31 5.18 -8.37 3.48
C ALA A 31 3.72 -7.95 3.21
N MET A 32 3.26 -6.82 3.77
CA MET A 32 1.94 -6.25 3.54
C MET A 32 2.05 -5.02 2.64
N TRP A 33 1.15 -4.89 1.67
CA TRP A 33 1.10 -3.71 0.80
C TRP A 33 0.60 -2.45 1.53
N GLY A 34 -0.37 -2.59 2.44
CA GLY A 34 -0.96 -1.47 3.16
C GLY A 34 -1.67 -1.87 4.43
N CYS A 35 -2.09 -0.89 5.22
CA CYS A 35 -2.83 -1.14 6.46
C CYS A 35 -4.20 -1.73 6.16
N ARG A 36 -4.81 -2.43 7.13
CA ARG A 36 -6.12 -3.09 6.96
C ARG A 36 -7.18 -2.16 6.36
N ALA A 37 -7.29 -0.92 6.85
CA ALA A 37 -8.28 0.04 6.39
C ALA A 37 -8.10 0.36 4.89
N HIS A 38 -6.89 0.68 4.46
CA HIS A 38 -6.60 1.02 3.06
C HIS A 38 -6.57 -0.19 2.14
N TRP A 39 -6.12 -1.35 2.63
CA TRP A 39 -6.22 -2.59 1.88
C TRP A 39 -7.67 -2.86 1.48
N PHE A 40 -8.61 -2.82 2.42
CA PHE A 40 -10.03 -3.07 2.13
C PHE A 40 -10.76 -1.91 1.45
N LYS A 41 -10.12 -0.74 1.32
CA LYS A 41 -10.62 0.37 0.51
C LYS A 41 -10.39 0.15 -0.99
N LEU A 42 -9.42 -0.69 -1.35
CA LEU A 42 -9.19 -1.09 -2.74
C LEU A 42 -10.30 -2.03 -3.25
N PRO A 43 -10.71 -1.86 -4.52
CA PRO A 43 -11.50 -2.84 -5.25
C PRO A 43 -10.89 -4.24 -5.17
N LYS A 44 -11.74 -5.26 -5.20
CA LYS A 44 -11.31 -6.65 -4.95
C LYS A 44 -10.31 -7.12 -5.99
N GLU A 45 -10.54 -6.78 -7.25
CA GLU A 45 -9.71 -7.09 -8.39
C GLU A 45 -8.29 -6.54 -8.24
N LEU A 46 -8.13 -5.32 -7.72
CA LEU A 46 -6.82 -4.73 -7.46
C LEU A 46 -6.09 -5.43 -6.32
N ARG A 47 -6.81 -5.78 -5.25
CA ARG A 47 -6.26 -6.60 -4.16
C ARG A 47 -5.82 -7.97 -4.67
N ASP A 48 -6.63 -8.61 -5.51
CA ASP A 48 -6.33 -9.92 -6.09
C ASP A 48 -5.12 -9.83 -7.03
N ASP A 49 -4.99 -8.77 -7.83
CA ASP A 49 -3.85 -8.55 -8.71
C ASP A 49 -2.54 -8.39 -7.91
N ILE A 50 -2.54 -7.55 -6.87
CA ILE A 50 -1.38 -7.40 -5.96
C ILE A 50 -1.05 -8.74 -5.32
N TRP A 51 -2.08 -9.42 -4.79
CA TRP A 51 -1.90 -10.71 -4.16
C TRP A 51 -1.38 -11.74 -5.14
N ARG A 52 -1.76 -11.74 -6.41
CA ARG A 52 -1.27 -12.68 -7.44
C ARG A 52 0.20 -12.43 -7.76
N ALA A 53 0.56 -11.16 -8.00
CA ALA A 53 1.89 -10.76 -8.44
C ALA A 53 2.96 -10.81 -7.33
N TYR A 54 2.57 -10.66 -6.06
CA TYR A 54 3.48 -10.72 -4.91
C TYR A 54 4.20 -12.07 -4.84
N ARG A 55 5.50 -12.09 -4.53
CA ARG A 55 6.22 -13.33 -4.21
C ARG A 55 6.73 -13.25 -2.76
N PRO A 56 6.41 -14.22 -1.88
CA PRO A 56 7.04 -14.30 -0.57
C PRO A 56 8.56 -14.15 -0.63
N GLY A 57 9.10 -13.18 0.11
CA GLY A 57 10.53 -12.89 0.18
C GLY A 57 10.99 -11.77 -0.76
N GLN A 58 10.13 -11.26 -1.67
CA GLN A 58 10.50 -10.11 -2.51
C GLN A 58 10.78 -8.84 -1.69
N GLU A 59 10.14 -8.74 -0.52
CA GLU A 59 10.33 -7.68 0.45
C GLU A 59 11.64 -7.81 1.23
N LYS A 60 12.29 -8.97 1.17
CA LYS A 60 13.58 -9.25 1.85
C LYS A 60 14.74 -9.06 0.90
N ASP A 61 14.63 -9.62 -0.31
CA ASP A 61 15.67 -9.49 -1.33
C ASP A 61 15.62 -8.16 -2.09
N MET A 62 14.56 -7.36 -1.88
CA MET A 62 14.32 -6.07 -2.54
C MET A 62 14.28 -6.19 -4.07
N ARG A 63 13.89 -7.37 -4.59
CA ARG A 63 13.75 -7.67 -6.01
C ARG A 63 12.30 -8.03 -6.34
N PRO A 64 11.38 -7.05 -6.30
CA PRO A 64 10.01 -7.26 -6.77
C PRO A 64 10.02 -7.65 -8.25
N SER A 65 9.07 -8.49 -8.65
CA SER A 65 8.90 -8.82 -10.06
C SER A 65 8.42 -7.60 -10.84
N ARG A 66 8.71 -7.57 -12.15
CA ARG A 66 8.16 -6.55 -13.05
C ARG A 66 6.63 -6.49 -12.97
N GLN A 67 5.97 -7.65 -12.92
CA GLN A 67 4.52 -7.75 -12.77
C GLN A 67 4.03 -7.11 -11.46
N TYR A 68 4.74 -7.29 -10.34
CA TYR A 68 4.36 -6.66 -9.08
C TYR A 68 4.45 -5.13 -9.17
N LEU A 69 5.51 -4.60 -9.79
CA LEU A 69 5.69 -3.16 -9.98
C LEU A 69 4.58 -2.57 -10.87
N GLU A 70 4.24 -3.23 -11.98
CA GLU A 70 3.16 -2.81 -12.88
C GLU A 70 1.80 -2.77 -12.17
N VAL A 71 1.50 -3.79 -11.35
CA VAL A 71 0.26 -3.81 -10.58
C VAL A 71 0.28 -2.76 -9.46
N ALA A 72 1.40 -2.57 -8.76
CA ALA A 72 1.53 -1.54 -7.73
C ALA A 72 1.30 -0.14 -8.32
N ASP A 73 1.87 0.16 -9.48
CA ASP A 73 1.62 1.40 -10.22
C ASP A 73 0.14 1.55 -10.62
N LYS A 74 -0.48 0.50 -11.16
CA LYS A 74 -1.93 0.47 -11.47
C LYS A 74 -2.77 0.81 -10.24
N VAL A 75 -2.42 0.26 -9.07
CA VAL A 75 -3.11 0.56 -7.81
C VAL A 75 -2.93 2.02 -7.41
N GLN A 76 -1.71 2.56 -7.48
CA GLN A 76 -1.45 3.96 -7.16
C GLN A 76 -2.25 4.91 -8.06
N ARG A 77 -2.27 4.65 -9.38
CA ARG A 77 -3.09 5.43 -10.34
C ARG A 77 -4.57 5.40 -9.96
N TRP A 78 -5.11 4.21 -9.68
CA TRP A 78 -6.51 4.10 -9.25
C TRP A 78 -6.78 4.89 -7.96
N ILE A 79 -5.87 4.88 -6.98
CA ILE A 79 -6.03 5.67 -5.75
C ILE A 79 -6.06 7.17 -6.07
N HIS A 80 -5.15 7.66 -6.91
CA HIS A 80 -5.12 9.06 -7.29
C HIS A 80 -6.39 9.50 -8.02
N GLU A 81 -6.94 8.65 -8.90
CA GLU A 81 -8.16 8.93 -9.66
C GLU A 81 -9.43 8.91 -8.78
N ASN A 82 -9.49 8.02 -7.79
CA ASN A 82 -10.72 7.76 -7.02
C ASN A 82 -10.70 8.38 -5.61
N HIS A 83 -9.52 8.69 -5.11
CA HIS A 83 -9.29 9.26 -3.78
C HIS A 83 -8.18 10.31 -3.83
N PRO A 84 -8.40 11.42 -4.57
CA PRO A 84 -7.44 12.49 -4.63
C PRO A 84 -7.13 12.98 -3.20
N PRO A 85 -5.87 13.33 -2.89
CA PRO A 85 -5.55 13.93 -1.62
C PRO A 85 -6.46 15.15 -1.46
N GLN A 86 -7.12 15.25 -0.30
CA GLN A 86 -7.85 16.48 0.01
C GLN A 86 -6.82 17.60 -0.09
N ARG A 87 -7.04 18.57 -1.00
CA ARG A 87 -6.24 19.79 -0.99
C ARG A 87 -6.31 20.30 0.44
N ALA A 88 -5.17 20.41 1.11
CA ALA A 88 -5.09 21.00 2.43
C ALA A 88 -5.91 22.29 2.33
N ALA A 89 -6.99 22.37 3.12
CA ALA A 89 -7.90 23.50 3.09
C ALA A 89 -7.05 24.77 3.07
N GLU A 90 -7.15 25.48 1.96
CA GLU A 90 -6.52 26.76 1.74
C GLU A 90 -7.08 27.65 2.85
N GLN A 91 -6.33 27.78 3.95
CA GLN A 91 -6.71 28.70 5.01
C GLN A 91 -6.69 30.08 4.35
N PRO A 92 -7.81 30.81 4.25
CA PRO A 92 -7.72 32.20 3.83
C PRO A 92 -6.82 32.89 4.84
N ARG A 93 -5.69 33.39 4.35
CA ARG A 93 -4.79 34.25 5.11
C ARG A 93 -5.49 35.58 5.30
N GLY A 94 -6.25 35.68 6.38
CA GLY A 94 -6.91 36.89 6.86
C GLY A 94 -7.52 36.56 8.21
N LEU A 95 -7.49 37.41 9.22
CA LEU A 95 -7.14 38.82 9.35
C LEU A 95 -7.05 38.94 10.88
N PHE A 96 -5.87 39.14 11.44
CA PHE A 96 -5.79 39.57 12.83
C PHE A 96 -5.68 41.08 12.76
N ASP A 97 -6.79 41.73 13.15
CA ASP A 97 -6.92 43.17 13.39
C ASP A 97 -5.95 43.67 14.47
#